data_AF-A0A1C4U9R0-F1
#
_entry.id   AF-A0A1C4U9R0-F1
#
_cell.length_a   1.000
_cell.length_b   1.000
_cell.length_c   1.000
_cell.angle_alpha   90.00
_cell.angle_beta   90.00
_cell.angle_gamma   90.00
#
_symmetry.space_group_name_H-M   'P 1'
#
loop_
_entity.id
_entity.type
_entity.pdbx_description
1 polymer ?
#
loop_
_entity_poly.entity_id
_entity_poly.type
_entity_poly.pdbx_seq_one_letter_code
_entity_poly.pdbx_strand_id
1 'polypeptide(L)'
;MMPTGWCPGTRTVTAMVGTYPGTSCVRIFFGPGDGLPAAAWTDMRQRLAQAPADADVIVSHKDPEVDAAAFVAAWQATGRTGRLILVPHHEPEQQTGGDPAPAAFRASWTRTRKQVGDHPARHDGRLRLAVCWTLQWVRRVDAAGRRVNDWRTWWPEHEAGAVDLVLADWYPYDPTARNPFRPATYEEPASALAIMLELSRATGKPWGIAEIDHPRITTAGGYPADLDADGSRCAAWYRRMHAWAKANGCQVWSHYHRDEGDLTERKTEQQALRELIAAEAAAPRRLAPALETLRAELTRRWPGATRTVVDSAHHADHRPNARDAVDALDVDVTGVDTAALLAAFQSHPSAAHWIHAGTTARADDGWTRRPYAGADPGKDRLHLGIRSTEAAERDQRPWGLVAETGSDATRFLALIKDPAVALQLRALPWQYVGGGIPKGMSTLGVLNEIVQAVRVIGETVARQAADPAPVRAAVARLPEPRPAGDAPTGLPRDPGEVDALADAVAARVLAALPAHASGVPGEELTAALRAALADLAARPTG
;
A
#
# COMPACT_ATOMS: atom_id res chain seq x y z
N MET A 1 9.94 -7.94 -0.38
CA MET A 1 10.84 -8.96 0.09
C MET A 1 9.90 -9.77 0.92
N MET A 2 9.78 -11.01 0.49
CA MET A 2 9.06 -12.02 1.24
C MET A 2 10.14 -12.60 2.16
N PRO A 3 10.24 -12.18 3.43
CA PRO A 3 11.27 -12.67 4.31
C PRO A 3 11.23 -14.19 4.31
N THR A 4 12.38 -14.78 4.02
CA THR A 4 12.50 -16.20 3.73
C THR A 4 13.38 -16.84 4.79
N GLY A 5 12.93 -17.96 5.33
CA GLY A 5 13.69 -18.66 6.35
C GLY A 5 13.04 -19.96 6.79
N TRP A 6 13.00 -20.18 8.10
CA TRP A 6 12.70 -21.50 8.64
C TRP A 6 12.07 -21.47 10.04
N CYS A 7 11.40 -22.57 10.36
CA CYS A 7 10.97 -23.00 11.69
C CYS A 7 11.89 -24.15 12.13
N PRO A 8 12.60 -24.07 13.27
CA PRO A 8 13.68 -24.99 13.59
C PRO A 8 13.22 -26.41 13.94
N GLY A 9 11.93 -26.61 14.23
CA GLY A 9 11.42 -27.88 14.75
C GLY A 9 12.17 -28.31 16.02
N THR A 10 12.95 -29.39 15.93
CA THR A 10 13.80 -29.90 17.04
C THR A 10 15.23 -29.37 17.02
N ARG A 11 15.64 -28.66 15.96
CA ARG A 11 16.98 -28.08 15.83
C ARG A 11 17.17 -26.86 16.74
N THR A 12 18.42 -26.52 17.02
CA THR A 12 18.75 -25.26 17.70
C THR A 12 18.79 -24.12 16.69
N VAL A 13 18.41 -22.91 17.13
CA VAL A 13 18.43 -21.72 16.27
C VAL A 13 19.86 -21.41 15.80
N THR A 14 20.87 -21.57 16.66
CA THR A 14 22.28 -21.41 16.28
C THR A 14 22.71 -22.34 15.13
N ALA A 15 22.35 -23.63 15.19
CA ALA A 15 22.68 -24.58 14.12
C ALA A 15 21.99 -24.21 12.80
N MET A 16 20.74 -23.76 12.91
CA MET A 16 19.96 -23.33 11.75
C MET A 16 20.52 -22.06 11.10
N VAL A 17 20.93 -21.06 11.88
CA VAL A 17 21.61 -19.85 11.36
C VAL A 17 22.92 -20.21 10.65
N GLY A 18 23.70 -21.15 11.19
CA GLY A 18 24.92 -21.63 10.53
C GLY A 18 24.65 -22.37 9.21
N THR A 19 23.54 -23.08 9.12
CA THR A 19 23.15 -23.83 7.91
C THR A 19 22.57 -22.90 6.83
N TYR A 20 21.76 -21.92 7.24
CA TYR A 20 21.03 -21.00 6.39
C TYR A 20 21.44 -19.54 6.67
N PRO A 21 22.67 -19.13 6.32
CA PRO A 21 23.12 -17.76 6.52
C PRO A 21 22.27 -16.78 5.69
N GLY A 22 22.08 -15.57 6.19
CA GLY A 22 21.24 -14.55 5.55
C GLY A 22 19.74 -14.75 5.74
N THR A 23 19.31 -15.69 6.60
CA THR A 23 17.90 -15.87 6.96
C THR A 23 17.28 -14.56 7.44
N SER A 24 16.18 -14.15 6.82
CA SER A 24 15.43 -12.93 7.19
C SER A 24 14.11 -13.22 7.90
N CYS A 25 13.74 -14.50 8.09
CA CYS A 25 12.55 -14.93 8.82
C CYS A 25 12.83 -16.14 9.71
N VAL A 26 12.35 -16.13 10.96
CA VAL A 26 12.36 -17.29 11.86
C VAL A 26 10.97 -17.48 12.45
N ARG A 27 10.46 -18.71 12.50
CA ARG A 27 9.27 -19.03 13.29
C ARG A 27 9.63 -19.83 14.53
N ILE A 28 9.10 -19.44 15.68
CA ILE A 28 9.22 -20.15 16.96
C ILE A 28 7.83 -20.48 17.51
N PHE A 29 7.68 -21.71 17.98
CA PHE A 29 6.44 -22.24 18.54
C PHE A 29 6.54 -22.43 20.06
N PHE A 30 5.49 -22.02 20.77
CA PHE A 30 5.24 -22.23 22.20
C PHE A 30 4.02 -23.13 22.36
N GLY A 31 4.24 -24.32 22.90
CA GLY A 31 3.23 -25.34 23.14
C GLY A 31 2.25 -24.97 24.26
N PRO A 32 1.24 -25.84 24.49
CA PRO A 32 0.36 -25.68 25.64
C PRO A 32 1.14 -25.71 26.96
N GLY A 33 0.96 -24.69 27.79
CA GLY A 33 1.62 -24.52 29.09
C GLY A 33 2.96 -23.80 29.06
N ASP A 34 3.53 -23.52 27.87
CA ASP A 34 4.81 -22.80 27.75
C ASP A 34 4.65 -21.29 28.03
N GLY A 35 3.44 -20.75 27.83
CA GLY A 35 3.14 -19.33 27.92
C GLY A 35 3.91 -18.48 26.89
N LEU A 36 4.13 -17.21 27.25
CA LEU A 36 4.98 -16.27 26.52
C LEU A 36 5.90 -15.53 27.51
N PRO A 37 6.91 -16.20 28.09
CA PRO A 37 7.76 -15.58 29.10
C PRO A 37 8.60 -14.46 28.48
N ALA A 38 8.61 -13.28 29.10
CA ALA A 38 9.45 -12.15 28.70
C ALA A 38 10.94 -12.52 28.55
N ALA A 39 11.43 -13.42 29.39
CA ALA A 39 12.81 -13.92 29.37
C ALA A 39 13.18 -14.68 28.07
N ALA A 40 12.21 -15.11 27.27
CA ALA A 40 12.49 -15.79 26.00
C ALA A 40 13.32 -14.93 25.04
N TRP A 41 13.22 -13.61 25.15
CA TRP A 41 13.95 -12.65 24.32
C TRP A 41 15.40 -12.40 24.76
N THR A 42 15.73 -12.68 26.02
CA THR A 42 17.02 -12.30 26.62
C THR A 42 17.84 -13.47 27.15
N ASP A 43 17.20 -14.59 27.52
CA ASP A 43 17.90 -15.80 27.94
C ASP A 43 18.42 -16.55 26.72
N MET A 44 19.74 -16.57 26.52
CA MET A 44 20.39 -17.25 25.40
C MET A 44 20.17 -18.77 25.33
N ARG A 45 19.59 -19.39 26.37
CA ARG A 45 19.14 -20.79 26.33
C ARG A 45 17.83 -20.94 25.55
N GLN A 46 17.06 -19.86 25.43
CA GLN A 46 15.78 -19.82 24.72
C GLN A 46 15.99 -19.53 23.24
N ARG A 47 15.12 -20.10 22.40
CA ARG A 47 15.24 -20.03 20.94
C ARG A 47 15.10 -18.59 20.40
N LEU A 48 14.23 -17.78 21.01
CA LEU A 48 13.98 -16.40 20.55
C LEU A 48 15.21 -15.50 20.75
N ALA A 49 15.91 -15.60 21.88
CA ALA A 49 17.14 -14.84 22.13
C ALA A 49 18.23 -15.11 21.08
N GLN A 50 18.26 -16.32 20.52
CA GLN A 50 19.24 -16.74 19.51
C GLN A 50 18.91 -16.30 18.08
N ALA A 51 17.67 -15.88 17.80
CA ALA A 51 17.27 -15.50 16.43
C ALA A 51 18.05 -14.27 15.94
N PRO A 52 18.36 -14.10 14.65
CA PRO A 52 18.98 -12.87 14.16
C PRO A 52 18.16 -11.63 14.57
N ALA A 53 18.84 -10.54 14.95
CA ALA A 53 18.17 -9.36 15.50
C ALA A 53 17.36 -8.58 14.44
N ASP A 54 17.79 -8.70 13.18
CA ASP A 54 17.14 -8.15 12.02
C ASP A 54 16.07 -9.10 11.44
N ALA A 55 16.14 -10.42 11.63
CA ALA A 55 15.11 -11.32 11.12
C ALA A 55 13.72 -11.00 11.67
N ASP A 56 12.72 -11.11 10.80
CA ASP A 56 11.33 -11.15 11.25
C ASP A 56 11.08 -12.44 12.03
N VAL A 57 10.33 -12.34 13.12
CA VAL A 57 10.06 -13.46 13.99
C VAL A 57 8.56 -13.71 14.07
N ILE A 58 8.13 -14.87 13.57
CA ILE A 58 6.79 -15.38 13.77
C ILE A 58 6.78 -16.13 15.11
N VAL A 59 5.97 -15.67 16.05
CA VAL A 59 5.78 -16.31 17.36
C VAL A 59 4.39 -16.89 17.42
N SER A 60 4.31 -18.22 17.42
CA SER A 60 3.07 -18.97 17.55
C SER A 60 2.94 -19.54 18.95
N HIS A 61 1.77 -19.40 19.59
CA HIS A 61 1.51 -20.01 20.89
C HIS A 61 0.15 -20.72 20.94
N LYS A 62 -0.02 -21.68 21.86
CA LYS A 62 -1.30 -22.37 22.12
C LYS A 62 -2.06 -21.86 23.36
N ASP A 63 -1.43 -21.06 24.23
CA ASP A 63 -2.05 -20.68 25.51
C ASP A 63 -3.00 -19.47 25.39
N PRO A 64 -4.23 -19.53 25.95
CA PRO A 64 -5.21 -18.43 25.89
C PRO A 64 -4.95 -17.29 26.87
N GLU A 65 -4.22 -17.58 27.94
CA GLU A 65 -4.08 -16.70 29.11
C GLU A 65 -2.66 -16.10 29.20
N VAL A 66 -2.03 -15.84 28.05
CA VAL A 66 -0.71 -15.22 27.99
C VAL A 66 -0.76 -13.73 28.29
N ASP A 67 0.33 -13.20 28.85
CA ASP A 67 0.58 -11.77 28.94
C ASP A 67 1.32 -11.28 27.70
N ALA A 68 0.59 -11.06 26.61
CA ALA A 68 1.17 -10.58 25.36
C ALA A 68 1.76 -9.17 25.50
N ALA A 69 1.23 -8.35 26.42
CA ALA A 69 1.75 -7.00 26.66
C ALA A 69 3.16 -7.06 27.24
N ALA A 70 3.38 -7.84 28.31
CA ALA A 70 4.71 -8.02 28.89
C ALA A 70 5.69 -8.66 27.90
N PHE A 71 5.23 -9.64 27.11
CA PHE A 71 6.04 -10.29 26.09
C PHE A 71 6.50 -9.33 24.98
N VAL A 72 5.58 -8.49 24.46
CA VAL A 72 5.88 -7.48 23.44
C VAL A 72 6.79 -6.39 24.00
N ALA A 73 6.57 -5.93 25.24
CA ALA A 73 7.44 -4.95 25.88
C ALA A 73 8.88 -5.48 26.02
N ALA A 74 9.03 -6.76 26.39
CA ALA A 74 10.34 -7.41 26.48
C ALA A 74 11.03 -7.53 25.11
N TRP A 75 10.28 -7.89 24.05
CA TRP A 75 10.79 -7.86 22.68
C TRP A 75 11.27 -6.47 22.28
N GLN A 76 10.46 -5.44 22.51
CA GLN A 76 10.81 -4.07 22.15
C GLN A 76 12.08 -3.60 22.88
N ALA A 77 12.24 -3.95 24.16
CA ALA A 77 13.42 -3.62 24.96
C ALA A 77 14.74 -4.22 24.42
N THR A 78 14.68 -5.25 23.57
CA THR A 78 15.88 -5.81 22.93
C THR A 78 16.48 -4.92 21.85
N GLY A 79 15.75 -3.93 21.34
CA GLY A 79 16.21 -3.09 20.23
C GLY A 79 16.34 -3.80 18.87
N ARG A 80 15.82 -5.03 18.75
CA ARG A 80 15.74 -5.78 17.47
C ARG A 80 15.12 -4.91 16.37
N THR A 81 15.55 -5.10 15.13
CA THR A 81 15.05 -4.32 13.96
C THR A 81 14.05 -5.08 13.11
N GLY A 82 14.02 -6.42 13.22
CA GLY A 82 13.01 -7.26 12.59
C GLY A 82 11.61 -7.08 13.18
N ARG A 83 10.59 -7.50 12.42
CA ARG A 83 9.18 -7.46 12.84
C ARG A 83 8.86 -8.62 13.78
N LEU A 84 7.97 -8.40 14.74
CA LEU A 84 7.32 -9.46 15.50
C LEU A 84 5.94 -9.73 14.90
N ILE A 85 5.71 -10.97 14.47
CA ILE A 85 4.42 -11.45 13.99
C ILE A 85 3.88 -12.43 15.04
N LEU A 86 2.94 -11.97 15.87
CA LEU A 86 2.36 -12.76 16.94
C LEU A 86 1.13 -13.50 16.43
N VAL A 87 1.07 -14.81 16.68
CA VAL A 87 -0.01 -15.72 16.28
C VAL A 87 -0.68 -16.32 17.52
N PRO A 88 -1.81 -15.73 17.97
CA PRO A 88 -2.60 -16.28 19.07
C PRO A 88 -3.29 -17.57 18.66
N HIS A 89 -3.10 -18.64 19.45
CA HIS A 89 -3.67 -19.96 19.20
C HIS A 89 -3.47 -20.43 17.76
N HIS A 90 -2.23 -20.80 17.41
CA HIS A 90 -1.97 -21.33 16.07
C HIS A 90 -2.83 -22.58 15.78
N GLU A 91 -3.29 -22.72 14.55
CA GLU A 91 -3.93 -23.92 14.01
C GLU A 91 -5.07 -24.50 14.89
N PRO A 92 -6.04 -23.70 15.35
CA PRO A 92 -7.07 -24.19 16.26
C PRO A 92 -8.04 -25.16 15.55
N GLU A 93 -8.11 -25.14 14.22
CA GLU A 93 -8.98 -26.00 13.42
C GLU A 93 -8.56 -27.47 13.41
N GLN A 94 -7.35 -27.79 13.88
CA GLN A 94 -6.92 -29.18 14.02
C GLN A 94 -7.75 -29.91 15.07
N GLN A 95 -8.18 -29.20 16.11
CA GLN A 95 -8.87 -29.76 17.28
C GLN A 95 -8.07 -30.91 17.91
N THR A 96 -6.75 -30.75 17.98
CA THR A 96 -5.82 -31.70 18.61
C THR A 96 -4.92 -31.00 19.63
N GLY A 97 -4.46 -31.73 20.65
CA GLY A 97 -3.39 -31.22 21.54
C GLY A 97 -3.70 -29.92 22.27
N GLY A 98 -4.87 -29.81 22.91
CA GLY A 98 -5.23 -28.66 23.74
C GLY A 98 -5.83 -27.48 22.97
N ASP A 99 -6.25 -27.69 21.73
CA ASP A 99 -6.93 -26.67 20.94
C ASP A 99 -8.21 -26.14 21.60
N PRO A 100 -8.44 -24.82 21.57
CA PRO A 100 -9.64 -24.23 22.13
C PRO A 100 -10.87 -24.56 21.30
N ALA A 101 -12.05 -24.55 21.93
CA ALA A 101 -13.30 -24.41 21.20
C ALA A 101 -13.36 -23.01 20.52
N PRO A 102 -14.17 -22.82 19.45
CA PRO A 102 -14.24 -21.55 18.73
C PRO A 102 -14.53 -20.33 19.61
N ALA A 103 -15.38 -20.48 20.64
CA ALA A 103 -15.66 -19.40 21.59
C ALA A 103 -14.43 -19.00 22.43
N ALA A 104 -13.64 -19.98 22.88
CA ALA A 104 -12.41 -19.73 23.63
C ALA A 104 -11.33 -19.09 22.75
N PHE A 105 -11.20 -19.53 21.50
CA PHE A 105 -10.33 -18.89 20.51
C PHE A 105 -10.72 -17.42 20.24
N ARG A 106 -12.03 -17.13 20.16
CA ARG A 106 -12.50 -15.74 20.00
C ARG A 106 -12.20 -14.89 21.24
N ALA A 107 -12.34 -15.47 22.44
CA ALA A 107 -12.01 -14.80 23.68
C ALA A 107 -10.51 -14.48 23.81
N SER A 108 -9.63 -15.40 23.39
CA SER A 108 -8.18 -15.15 23.38
C SER A 108 -7.81 -14.02 22.42
N TRP A 109 -8.45 -13.94 21.24
CA TRP A 109 -8.25 -12.81 20.32
C TRP A 109 -8.66 -11.47 20.92
N THR A 110 -9.83 -11.41 21.59
CA THR A 110 -10.24 -10.21 22.32
C THR A 110 -9.23 -9.83 23.40
N ARG A 111 -8.65 -10.81 24.12
CA ARG A 111 -7.60 -10.55 25.12
C ARG A 111 -6.34 -9.99 24.47
N THR A 112 -5.80 -10.63 23.43
CA THR A 112 -4.61 -10.16 22.72
C THR A 112 -4.83 -8.75 22.18
N ARG A 113 -5.99 -8.47 21.56
CA ARG A 113 -6.33 -7.13 21.08
C ARG A 113 -6.39 -6.11 22.23
N LYS A 114 -6.97 -6.45 23.39
CA LYS A 114 -6.95 -5.55 24.56
C LYS A 114 -5.53 -5.27 25.07
N GLN A 115 -4.63 -6.25 25.01
CA GLN A 115 -3.27 -6.12 25.53
C GLN A 115 -2.34 -5.36 24.58
N VAL A 116 -2.43 -5.62 23.27
CA VAL A 116 -1.44 -5.11 22.30
C VAL A 116 -2.07 -4.50 21.04
N GLY A 117 -3.40 -4.41 20.94
CA GLY A 117 -4.11 -3.88 19.78
C GLY A 117 -3.78 -2.42 19.49
N ASP A 118 -3.63 -1.60 20.51
CA ASP A 118 -3.27 -0.18 20.38
C ASP A 118 -1.77 0.07 20.64
N HIS A 119 -0.97 -1.00 20.67
CA HIS A 119 0.45 -0.89 20.94
C HIS A 119 1.15 -0.06 19.84
N PRO A 120 1.99 0.94 20.17
CA PRO A 120 2.59 1.80 19.15
C PRO A 120 3.37 1.04 18.07
N ALA A 121 4.04 -0.07 18.43
CA ALA A 121 4.72 -0.91 17.45
C ALA A 121 3.80 -1.50 16.36
N ARG A 122 2.48 -1.63 16.58
CA ARG A 122 1.51 -2.00 15.53
C ARG A 122 1.31 -0.85 14.55
N HIS A 123 1.20 0.38 15.08
CA HIS A 123 1.20 1.57 14.25
C HIS A 123 2.52 1.70 13.48
N ASP A 124 3.63 1.24 14.01
CA ASP A 124 4.92 1.27 13.30
C ASP A 124 5.07 0.12 12.28
N GLY A 125 4.08 -0.76 12.15
CA GLY A 125 4.16 -1.96 11.29
C GLY A 125 5.16 -3.02 11.78
N ARG A 126 5.77 -2.79 12.96
CA ARG A 126 6.79 -3.64 13.57
C ARG A 126 6.21 -4.80 14.37
N LEU A 127 5.03 -4.62 14.95
CA LEU A 127 4.23 -5.68 15.55
C LEU A 127 3.04 -5.96 14.63
N ARG A 128 2.79 -7.23 14.34
CA ARG A 128 1.61 -7.68 13.59
C ARG A 128 0.93 -8.80 14.33
N LEU A 129 -0.40 -8.78 14.36
CA LEU A 129 -1.20 -9.91 14.82
C LEU A 129 -1.68 -10.72 13.62
N ALA A 130 -1.46 -12.02 13.66
CA ALA A 130 -1.81 -12.90 12.56
C ALA A 130 -2.65 -14.09 13.03
N VAL A 131 -3.61 -14.48 12.21
CA VAL A 131 -4.23 -15.82 12.30
C VAL A 131 -3.35 -16.81 11.53
N CYS A 132 -3.29 -18.06 11.95
CA CYS A 132 -2.57 -19.11 11.23
C CYS A 132 -3.36 -20.42 11.25
N TRP A 133 -3.55 -21.01 10.07
CA TRP A 133 -4.27 -22.28 9.89
C TRP A 133 -3.43 -23.26 9.09
N THR A 134 -3.62 -24.56 9.31
CA THR A 134 -3.06 -25.59 8.43
C THR A 134 -3.94 -25.76 7.20
N LEU A 135 -3.36 -25.59 6.02
CA LEU A 135 -4.12 -25.65 4.77
C LEU A 135 -4.67 -27.03 4.47
N GLN A 136 -3.99 -28.11 4.86
CA GLN A 136 -4.52 -29.46 4.65
C GLN A 136 -5.89 -29.65 5.35
N TRP A 137 -6.10 -29.02 6.52
CA TRP A 137 -7.35 -29.13 7.26
C TRP A 137 -8.43 -28.22 6.68
N VAL A 138 -8.09 -26.99 6.30
CA VAL A 138 -9.02 -26.05 5.65
C VAL A 138 -9.46 -26.55 4.26
N ARG A 139 -8.56 -27.23 3.53
CA ARG A 139 -8.84 -27.80 2.20
C ARG A 139 -9.57 -29.15 2.28
N ARG A 140 -9.65 -29.77 3.45
CA ARG A 140 -10.20 -31.11 3.61
C ARG A 140 -11.64 -31.16 3.12
N VAL A 141 -11.96 -32.13 2.26
CA VAL A 141 -13.34 -32.39 1.81
C VAL A 141 -13.85 -33.74 2.28
N ASP A 142 -15.18 -33.85 2.43
CA ASP A 142 -15.86 -35.12 2.69
C ASP A 142 -16.09 -35.92 1.40
N ALA A 143 -16.72 -37.09 1.50
CA ALA A 143 -17.01 -37.96 0.35
C ALA A 143 -17.93 -37.31 -0.70
N ALA A 144 -18.66 -36.25 -0.34
CA ALA A 144 -19.50 -35.46 -1.24
C ALA A 144 -18.76 -34.23 -1.81
N GLY A 145 -17.46 -34.07 -1.53
CA GLY A 145 -16.66 -32.93 -1.97
C GLY A 145 -16.90 -31.65 -1.18
N ARG A 146 -17.60 -31.69 -0.05
CA ARG A 146 -17.88 -30.51 0.78
C ARG A 146 -16.74 -30.28 1.75
N ARG A 147 -16.34 -29.02 1.97
CA ARG A 147 -15.30 -28.69 2.97
C ARG A 147 -15.72 -29.18 4.36
N VAL A 148 -14.83 -29.93 5.00
CA VAL A 148 -15.02 -30.45 6.37
C VAL A 148 -14.78 -29.35 7.38
N ASN A 149 -13.80 -28.47 7.13
CA ASN A 149 -13.47 -27.34 7.99
C ASN A 149 -13.71 -26.04 7.24
N ASP A 150 -14.56 -25.17 7.80
CA ASP A 150 -14.68 -23.79 7.35
C ASP A 150 -13.79 -22.90 8.21
N TRP A 151 -12.79 -22.28 7.58
CA TRP A 151 -11.89 -21.33 8.24
C TRP A 151 -12.65 -20.18 8.91
N ARG A 152 -13.85 -19.82 8.43
CA ARG A 152 -14.70 -18.78 9.02
C ARG A 152 -15.12 -19.10 10.46
N THR A 153 -15.16 -20.39 10.82
CA THR A 153 -15.38 -20.82 12.21
C THR A 153 -14.32 -20.22 13.13
N TRP A 154 -13.09 -20.19 12.64
CA TRP A 154 -11.86 -19.79 13.33
C TRP A 154 -11.37 -18.39 12.92
N TRP A 155 -12.20 -17.63 12.22
CA TRP A 155 -11.92 -16.23 11.94
C TRP A 155 -12.47 -15.37 13.08
N PRO A 156 -11.66 -14.50 13.71
CA PRO A 156 -12.10 -13.64 14.81
C PRO A 156 -12.85 -12.43 14.25
N GLU A 157 -14.03 -12.64 13.66
CA GLU A 157 -14.84 -11.61 12.98
C GLU A 157 -15.04 -10.35 13.84
N HIS A 158 -15.31 -10.53 15.14
CA HIS A 158 -15.52 -9.44 16.10
C HIS A 158 -14.25 -8.62 16.40
N GLU A 159 -13.08 -9.11 16.00
CA GLU A 159 -11.77 -8.45 16.14
C GLU A 159 -11.04 -8.38 14.78
N ALA A 160 -11.75 -8.44 13.65
CA ALA A 160 -11.15 -8.46 12.31
C ALA A 160 -10.27 -7.22 12.02
N GLY A 161 -10.57 -6.08 12.67
CA GLY A 161 -9.74 -4.87 12.64
C GLY A 161 -8.37 -5.02 13.30
N ALA A 162 -8.22 -5.98 14.22
CA ALA A 162 -6.96 -6.28 14.89
C ALA A 162 -6.09 -7.30 14.15
N VAL A 163 -6.63 -8.02 13.16
CA VAL A 163 -5.85 -8.95 12.34
C VAL A 163 -5.10 -8.18 11.26
N ASP A 164 -3.77 -8.29 11.25
CA ASP A 164 -2.88 -7.62 10.29
C ASP A 164 -2.50 -8.53 9.12
N LEU A 165 -2.50 -9.85 9.33
CA LEU A 165 -1.98 -10.83 8.38
C LEU A 165 -2.69 -12.18 8.51
N VAL A 166 -2.88 -12.88 7.39
CA VAL A 166 -3.34 -14.28 7.36
C VAL A 166 -2.16 -15.18 7.02
N LEU A 167 -1.78 -16.04 7.95
CA LEU A 167 -0.72 -17.02 7.75
C LEU A 167 -1.32 -18.41 7.53
N ALA A 168 -0.52 -19.28 6.95
CA ALA A 168 -0.85 -20.68 6.92
C ALA A 168 0.36 -21.61 6.98
N ASP A 169 0.07 -22.82 7.42
CA ASP A 169 0.97 -23.95 7.47
C ASP A 169 0.58 -24.87 6.33
N TRP A 170 1.47 -24.99 5.36
CA TRP A 170 1.23 -25.76 4.15
C TRP A 170 1.92 -27.12 4.25
N TYR A 171 1.10 -28.16 4.11
CA TYR A 171 1.52 -29.55 3.97
C TYR A 171 0.75 -30.17 2.80
N PRO A 172 1.28 -31.25 2.17
CA PRO A 172 0.65 -31.83 0.99
C PRO A 172 -0.76 -32.36 1.29
N TYR A 173 -1.70 -32.03 0.41
CA TYR A 173 -3.06 -32.54 0.48
C TYR A 173 -3.66 -32.75 -0.91
N ASP A 174 -4.05 -33.99 -1.22
CA ASP A 174 -4.78 -34.37 -2.42
C ASP A 174 -5.94 -35.30 -2.06
N PRO A 175 -7.20 -34.84 -2.09
CA PRO A 175 -8.35 -35.67 -1.72
C PRO A 175 -8.57 -36.87 -2.65
N THR A 176 -7.95 -36.88 -3.83
CA THR A 176 -8.05 -37.96 -4.82
C THR A 176 -6.96 -39.03 -4.67
N ALA A 177 -5.92 -38.75 -3.88
CA ALA A 177 -4.85 -39.70 -3.63
C ALA A 177 -5.28 -40.81 -2.66
N ARG A 178 -4.64 -41.99 -2.80
CA ARG A 178 -4.86 -43.13 -1.89
C ARG A 178 -4.63 -42.75 -0.41
N ASN A 179 -3.58 -41.97 -0.15
CA ASN A 179 -3.39 -41.29 1.12
C ASN A 179 -3.40 -39.78 0.84
N PRO A 180 -4.46 -39.05 1.22
CA PRO A 180 -4.57 -37.64 0.90
C PRO A 180 -3.45 -36.77 1.46
N PHE A 181 -2.80 -37.19 2.55
CA PHE A 181 -1.72 -36.45 3.20
C PHE A 181 -0.32 -36.85 2.71
N ARG A 182 -0.26 -37.82 1.78
CA ARG A 182 0.97 -38.31 1.15
C ARG A 182 0.74 -38.55 -0.34
N PRO A 183 0.50 -37.49 -1.13
CA PRO A 183 0.29 -37.62 -2.57
C PRO A 183 1.56 -38.07 -3.28
N ALA A 184 1.42 -38.91 -4.31
CA ALA A 184 2.53 -39.41 -5.13
C ALA A 184 3.04 -38.38 -6.17
N THR A 185 2.60 -37.12 -6.06
CA THR A 185 2.96 -36.01 -6.95
C THR A 185 3.14 -34.72 -6.16
N TYR A 186 4.06 -33.88 -6.62
CA TYR A 186 4.20 -32.50 -6.13
C TYR A 186 3.10 -31.63 -6.72
N GLU A 187 2.27 -31.03 -5.86
CA GLU A 187 1.14 -30.18 -6.27
C GLU A 187 1.64 -28.89 -6.95
N GLU A 188 0.95 -28.46 -8.02
CA GLU A 188 1.29 -27.21 -8.70
C GLU A 188 0.95 -25.98 -7.84
N PRO A 189 1.82 -24.95 -7.78
CA PRO A 189 1.69 -23.86 -6.81
C PRO A 189 0.34 -23.12 -6.83
N ALA A 190 -0.22 -22.91 -8.02
CA ALA A 190 -1.49 -22.22 -8.18
C ALA A 190 -2.66 -22.97 -7.52
N SER A 191 -2.65 -24.31 -7.57
CA SER A 191 -3.62 -25.16 -6.88
C SER A 191 -3.34 -25.17 -5.38
N ALA A 192 -2.08 -25.42 -5.02
CA ALA A 192 -1.62 -25.57 -3.65
C ALA A 192 -1.93 -24.35 -2.76
N LEU A 193 -1.92 -23.15 -3.35
CA LEU A 193 -2.11 -21.86 -2.66
C LEU A 193 -3.40 -21.12 -3.04
N ALA A 194 -4.29 -21.73 -3.83
CA ALA A 194 -5.56 -21.11 -4.22
C ALA A 194 -6.37 -20.64 -3.00
N ILE A 195 -6.35 -21.42 -1.92
CA ILE A 195 -7.04 -21.09 -0.67
C ILE A 195 -6.47 -19.84 0.00
N MET A 196 -5.16 -19.57 -0.10
CA MET A 196 -4.57 -18.36 0.47
C MET A 196 -5.05 -17.11 -0.25
N LEU A 197 -5.19 -17.19 -1.58
CA LEU A 197 -5.75 -16.09 -2.36
C LEU A 197 -7.23 -15.88 -2.07
N GLU A 198 -8.00 -16.96 -1.87
CA GLU A 198 -9.39 -16.88 -1.40
C GLU A 198 -9.47 -16.17 -0.05
N LEU A 199 -8.67 -16.61 0.94
CA LEU A 199 -8.61 -16.04 2.28
C LEU A 199 -8.24 -14.56 2.28
N SER A 200 -7.19 -14.21 1.53
CA SER A 200 -6.73 -12.82 1.41
C SER A 200 -7.81 -11.93 0.81
N ARG A 201 -8.49 -12.39 -0.25
CA ARG A 201 -9.61 -11.65 -0.87
C ARG A 201 -10.81 -11.53 0.07
N ALA A 202 -11.19 -12.62 0.75
CA ALA A 202 -12.36 -12.65 1.63
C ALA A 202 -12.19 -11.76 2.86
N THR A 203 -10.96 -11.63 3.38
CA THR A 203 -10.66 -10.86 4.59
C THR A 203 -10.12 -9.46 4.30
N GLY A 204 -9.70 -9.19 3.05
CA GLY A 204 -8.98 -7.98 2.67
C GLY A 204 -7.59 -7.87 3.30
N LYS A 205 -7.08 -8.95 3.92
CA LYS A 205 -5.79 -8.95 4.61
C LYS A 205 -4.68 -9.50 3.72
N PRO A 206 -3.43 -9.04 3.89
CA PRO A 206 -2.29 -9.69 3.26
C PRO A 206 -2.13 -11.12 3.78
N TRP A 207 -1.32 -11.92 3.07
CA TRP A 207 -1.12 -13.32 3.42
C TRP A 207 0.34 -13.74 3.45
N GLY A 208 0.65 -14.88 4.10
CA GLY A 208 1.99 -15.46 4.17
C GLY A 208 1.98 -16.95 4.50
N ILE A 209 3.16 -17.58 4.43
CA ILE A 209 3.38 -18.99 4.72
C ILE A 209 4.31 -19.10 5.94
N ALA A 210 3.74 -19.51 7.07
CA ALA A 210 4.46 -19.61 8.34
C ALA A 210 5.20 -20.93 8.48
N GLU A 211 4.67 -21.99 7.89
CA GLU A 211 5.34 -23.27 7.67
C GLU A 211 5.05 -23.80 6.27
N ILE A 212 6.07 -24.37 5.65
CA ILE A 212 5.92 -25.20 4.46
C ILE A 212 6.83 -26.41 4.56
N ASP A 213 6.28 -27.57 4.22
CA ASP A 213 7.06 -28.78 3.99
C ASP A 213 6.41 -29.62 2.89
N HIS A 214 7.25 -30.32 2.15
CA HIS A 214 6.84 -31.44 1.33
C HIS A 214 7.81 -32.61 1.57
N PRO A 215 7.33 -33.73 2.15
CA PRO A 215 8.11 -34.95 2.25
C PRO A 215 8.57 -35.40 0.87
N ARG A 216 9.77 -35.98 0.80
CA ARG A 216 10.26 -36.60 -0.42
C ARG A 216 9.41 -37.82 -0.76
N ILE A 217 9.10 -38.02 -2.03
CA ILE A 217 8.21 -39.11 -2.48
C ILE A 217 9.06 -40.37 -2.70
N THR A 218 9.32 -41.09 -1.61
CA THR A 218 10.19 -42.29 -1.58
C THR A 218 9.54 -43.48 -0.89
N THR A 219 10.06 -44.67 -1.14
CA THR A 219 9.68 -45.89 -0.43
C THR A 219 9.76 -45.76 1.10
N ALA A 220 10.77 -45.04 1.62
CA ALA A 220 10.87 -44.69 3.05
C ALA A 220 9.69 -43.84 3.55
N GLY A 221 9.10 -43.01 2.68
CA GLY A 221 7.88 -42.24 2.92
C GLY A 221 6.58 -43.04 2.77
N GLY A 222 6.66 -44.35 2.51
CA GLY A 222 5.51 -45.24 2.34
C GLY A 222 4.99 -45.37 0.91
N TYR A 223 5.74 -44.90 -0.09
CA TYR A 223 5.38 -45.03 -1.50
C TYR A 223 5.83 -46.38 -2.10
N PRO A 224 5.19 -46.90 -3.16
CA PRO A 224 5.57 -48.19 -3.75
C PRO A 224 6.90 -48.18 -4.51
N ALA A 225 7.41 -46.99 -4.85
CA ALA A 225 8.68 -46.78 -5.53
C ALA A 225 9.27 -45.40 -5.15
N ASP A 226 10.57 -45.23 -5.36
CA ASP A 226 11.23 -43.92 -5.20
C ASP A 226 10.95 -43.04 -6.41
N LEU A 227 9.98 -42.13 -6.29
CA LEU A 227 9.57 -41.22 -7.37
C LEU A 227 10.44 -39.96 -7.43
N ASP A 228 11.20 -39.68 -6.38
CA ASP A 228 12.16 -38.57 -6.29
C ASP A 228 13.37 -38.97 -5.44
N ALA A 229 14.12 -40.01 -5.85
CA ALA A 229 15.19 -40.58 -5.04
C ALA A 229 16.26 -39.55 -4.61
N ASP A 230 16.61 -38.61 -5.50
CA ASP A 230 17.66 -37.60 -5.28
C ASP A 230 17.14 -36.26 -4.72
N GLY A 231 15.83 -36.09 -4.59
CA GLY A 231 15.20 -34.85 -4.10
C GLY A 231 15.14 -33.72 -5.13
N SER A 232 15.54 -33.95 -6.39
CA SER A 232 15.60 -32.93 -7.43
C SER A 232 14.22 -32.38 -7.77
N ARG A 233 13.17 -33.22 -7.75
CA ARG A 233 11.79 -32.80 -8.04
C ARG A 233 11.24 -31.98 -6.88
N CYS A 234 11.50 -32.39 -5.63
CA CYS A 234 11.13 -31.62 -4.45
C CYS A 234 11.83 -30.24 -4.42
N ALA A 235 13.13 -30.20 -4.71
CA ALA A 235 13.89 -28.96 -4.78
C ALA A 235 13.36 -28.02 -5.89
N ALA A 236 13.03 -28.56 -7.07
CA ALA A 236 12.39 -27.80 -8.14
C ALA A 236 11.01 -27.29 -7.73
N TRP A 237 10.24 -28.07 -6.99
CA TRP A 237 8.95 -27.66 -6.44
C TRP A 237 9.10 -26.49 -5.46
N TYR A 238 10.04 -26.53 -4.51
CA TYR A 238 10.31 -25.40 -3.60
C TYR A 238 10.55 -24.09 -4.35
N ARG A 239 11.38 -24.12 -5.41
CA ARG A 239 11.68 -22.93 -6.21
C ARG A 239 10.43 -22.41 -6.93
N ARG A 240 9.62 -23.28 -7.55
CA ARG A 240 8.37 -22.88 -8.23
C ARG A 240 7.35 -22.32 -7.24
N MET A 241 7.21 -22.98 -6.09
CA MET A 241 6.25 -22.61 -5.05
C MET A 241 6.61 -21.25 -4.43
N HIS A 242 7.87 -21.04 -4.07
CA HIS A 242 8.38 -19.76 -3.55
C HIS A 242 8.19 -18.62 -4.56
N ALA A 243 8.61 -18.84 -5.82
CA ALA A 243 8.48 -17.85 -6.88
C ALA A 243 7.02 -17.46 -7.13
N TRP A 244 6.12 -18.45 -7.19
CA TRP A 244 4.69 -18.21 -7.38
C TRP A 244 4.10 -17.46 -6.18
N ALA A 245 4.43 -17.86 -4.95
CA ALA A 245 3.94 -17.21 -3.74
C ALA A 245 4.38 -15.73 -3.68
N LYS A 246 5.66 -15.46 -3.97
CA LYS A 246 6.21 -14.10 -4.07
C LYS A 246 5.44 -13.27 -5.10
N ALA A 247 5.25 -13.81 -6.32
CA ALA A 247 4.54 -13.12 -7.39
C ALA A 247 3.06 -12.82 -7.07
N ASN A 248 2.46 -13.57 -6.13
CA ASN A 248 1.07 -13.42 -5.72
C ASN A 248 0.90 -12.74 -4.34
N GLY A 249 1.92 -11.98 -3.91
CA GLY A 249 1.82 -11.08 -2.75
C GLY A 249 2.02 -11.74 -1.38
N CYS A 250 2.60 -12.95 -1.34
CA CYS A 250 3.02 -13.57 -0.09
C CYS A 250 4.03 -12.68 0.65
N GLN A 251 3.79 -12.44 1.94
CA GLN A 251 4.58 -11.50 2.74
C GLN A 251 5.65 -12.14 3.61
N VAL A 252 5.61 -13.45 3.82
CA VAL A 252 6.60 -14.20 4.62
C VAL A 252 6.59 -15.67 4.21
N TRP A 253 7.75 -16.33 4.27
CA TRP A 253 7.93 -17.72 3.85
C TRP A 253 8.89 -18.46 4.78
N SER A 254 8.45 -19.53 5.43
CA SER A 254 9.29 -20.29 6.36
C SER A 254 9.14 -21.80 6.17
N HIS A 255 10.26 -22.51 6.00
CA HIS A 255 10.30 -23.98 5.89
C HIS A 255 10.32 -24.66 7.26
N TYR A 256 9.62 -25.80 7.43
CA TYR A 256 9.55 -26.53 8.70
C TYR A 256 10.62 -27.64 8.86
N HIS A 257 11.54 -27.50 9.82
CA HIS A 257 12.61 -28.49 10.09
C HIS A 257 12.26 -29.49 11.20
N ARG A 258 11.25 -30.34 10.96
CA ARG A 258 10.95 -31.47 11.85
C ARG A 258 10.57 -32.70 11.03
N ASP A 259 10.87 -33.87 11.57
CA ASP A 259 10.48 -35.17 11.02
C ASP A 259 10.87 -35.30 9.53
N GLU A 260 9.92 -35.61 8.64
CA GLU A 260 10.15 -35.75 7.20
C GLU A 260 10.55 -34.42 6.51
N GLY A 261 10.30 -33.29 7.17
CA GLY A 261 10.68 -31.95 6.71
C GLY A 261 12.08 -31.50 7.13
N ASP A 262 12.81 -32.26 7.95
CA ASP A 262 14.19 -31.89 8.27
C ASP A 262 15.11 -32.07 7.05
N LEU A 263 15.53 -30.96 6.46
CA LEU A 263 16.39 -30.97 5.27
C LEU A 263 17.87 -31.30 5.55
N THR A 264 18.27 -31.55 6.79
CA THR A 264 19.69 -31.73 7.15
C THR A 264 20.37 -32.83 6.33
N GLU A 265 19.69 -33.96 6.10
CA GLU A 265 20.19 -35.04 5.25
C GLU A 265 19.67 -34.98 3.81
N ARG A 266 18.77 -34.03 3.50
CA ARG A 266 18.17 -33.81 2.18
C ARG A 266 18.93 -32.72 1.42
N LYS A 267 20.18 -33.01 1.05
CA LYS A 267 21.14 -32.01 0.55
C LYS A 267 20.63 -31.19 -0.65
N THR A 268 19.94 -31.81 -1.59
CA THR A 268 19.38 -31.14 -2.77
C THR A 268 18.33 -30.09 -2.40
N GLU A 269 17.41 -30.44 -1.50
CA GLU A 269 16.36 -29.54 -1.01
C GLU A 269 16.91 -28.47 -0.06
N GLN A 270 17.85 -28.84 0.82
CA GLN A 270 18.58 -27.89 1.65
C GLN A 270 19.28 -26.83 0.80
N GLN A 271 19.96 -27.24 -0.28
CA GLN A 271 20.61 -26.33 -1.21
C GLN A 271 19.60 -25.39 -1.88
N ALA A 272 18.43 -25.89 -2.27
CA ALA A 272 17.37 -25.03 -2.82
C ALA A 272 16.89 -23.98 -1.81
N LEU A 273 16.67 -24.34 -0.54
CA LEU A 273 16.29 -23.36 0.49
C LEU A 273 17.40 -22.32 0.73
N ARG A 274 18.68 -22.73 0.74
CA ARG A 274 19.82 -21.81 0.85
C ARG A 274 19.88 -20.82 -0.31
N GLU A 275 19.63 -21.28 -1.53
CA GLU A 275 19.56 -20.42 -2.72
C GLU A 275 18.43 -19.40 -2.63
N LEU A 276 17.25 -19.81 -2.16
CA LEU A 276 16.11 -18.90 -1.99
C LEU A 276 16.40 -17.81 -0.95
N ILE A 277 17.01 -18.18 0.18
CA ILE A 277 17.44 -17.22 1.21
C ILE A 277 18.54 -16.29 0.69
N ALA A 278 19.55 -16.82 0.01
CA ALA A 278 20.63 -16.03 -0.56
C ALA A 278 20.13 -15.07 -1.67
N ALA A 279 19.21 -15.51 -2.53
CA ALA A 279 18.61 -14.69 -3.57
C ALA A 279 17.77 -13.55 -2.97
N GLU A 280 17.10 -13.80 -1.85
CA GLU A 280 16.41 -12.76 -1.10
C GLU A 280 17.41 -11.74 -0.53
N ALA A 281 18.44 -12.19 0.18
CA ALA A 281 19.43 -11.32 0.80
C ALA A 281 20.23 -10.48 -0.22
N ALA A 282 20.46 -11.04 -1.41
CA ALA A 282 21.17 -10.39 -2.51
C ALA A 282 20.27 -9.54 -3.44
N ALA A 283 18.95 -9.51 -3.21
CA ALA A 283 18.02 -8.80 -4.09
C ALA A 283 18.39 -7.31 -4.20
N PRO A 284 18.51 -6.76 -5.43
CA PRO A 284 18.91 -5.37 -5.61
C PRO A 284 17.87 -4.44 -4.99
N ARG A 285 18.37 -3.48 -4.21
CA ARG A 285 17.54 -2.48 -3.54
C ARG A 285 17.32 -1.32 -4.49
N ARG A 286 16.24 -1.40 -5.25
CA ARG A 286 15.79 -0.29 -6.10
C ARG A 286 14.76 0.51 -5.34
N LEU A 287 15.05 1.78 -5.09
CA LEU A 287 14.08 2.69 -4.50
C LEU A 287 12.85 2.79 -5.41
N ALA A 288 11.65 2.85 -4.82
CA ALA A 288 10.43 3.03 -5.60
C ALA A 288 10.50 4.30 -6.47
N PRO A 289 9.97 4.31 -7.72
CA PRO A 289 10.01 5.48 -8.60
C PRO A 289 9.49 6.79 -7.98
N ALA A 290 8.47 6.72 -7.12
CA ALA A 290 7.97 7.87 -6.36
C ALA A 290 9.06 8.45 -5.43
N LEU A 291 9.78 7.59 -4.72
CA LEU A 291 10.85 7.98 -3.81
C LEU A 291 12.12 8.41 -4.55
N GLU A 292 12.36 7.91 -5.76
CA GLU A 292 13.37 8.45 -6.67
C GLU A 292 13.09 9.90 -7.05
N THR A 293 11.81 10.22 -7.30
CA THR A 293 11.35 11.59 -7.56
C THR A 293 11.59 12.48 -6.34
N LEU A 294 11.25 12.00 -5.14
CA LEU A 294 11.53 12.69 -3.88
C LEU A 294 13.03 12.94 -3.68
N ARG A 295 13.87 11.92 -3.89
CA ARG A 295 15.33 12.01 -3.79
C ARG A 295 15.92 13.05 -4.75
N ALA A 296 15.43 13.09 -5.99
CA ALA A 296 15.85 14.08 -6.97
C ALA A 296 15.44 15.50 -6.54
N GLU A 297 14.24 15.68 -6.00
CA GLU A 297 13.77 16.96 -5.46
C GLU A 297 14.57 17.42 -4.24
N LEU A 298 14.85 16.51 -3.29
CA LEU A 298 15.70 16.75 -2.13
C LEU A 298 17.08 17.26 -2.55
N THR A 299 17.71 16.56 -3.49
CA THR A 299 19.04 16.91 -4.02
C THR A 299 19.06 18.30 -4.66
N ARG A 300 17.99 18.69 -5.35
CA ARG A 300 17.87 20.01 -5.97
C ARG A 300 17.61 21.12 -4.97
N ARG A 301 16.66 20.92 -4.04
CA ARG A 301 16.28 21.95 -3.04
C ARG A 301 17.39 22.17 -2.03
N TRP A 302 18.02 21.09 -1.60
CA TRP A 302 19.07 21.10 -0.59
C TRP A 302 20.26 20.27 -1.08
N PRO A 303 21.22 20.88 -1.81
CA PRO A 303 22.35 20.16 -2.39
C PRO A 303 23.36 19.68 -1.34
N GLY A 304 23.91 18.48 -1.52
CA GLY A 304 24.98 17.89 -0.69
C GLY A 304 25.09 16.39 -0.93
N ALA A 305 26.31 15.87 -1.04
CA ALA A 305 26.55 14.42 -1.09
C ALA A 305 26.00 13.78 0.21
N THR A 306 25.51 12.54 0.13
CA THR A 306 25.10 11.69 1.27
C THR A 306 23.82 12.06 2.05
N ARG A 307 22.95 12.94 1.56
CA ARG A 307 21.70 13.30 2.27
C ARG A 307 20.66 12.20 2.35
N THR A 308 20.71 11.21 1.47
CA THR A 308 19.75 10.10 1.48
C THR A 308 20.44 8.78 1.75
N VAL A 309 19.95 8.04 2.72
CA VAL A 309 20.42 6.71 3.08
C VAL A 309 19.32 5.71 2.70
N VAL A 310 19.70 4.68 1.95
CA VAL A 310 18.84 3.52 1.61
C VAL A 310 19.46 2.25 2.21
N ASP A 311 20.21 2.41 3.30
CA ASP A 311 20.86 1.29 3.96
C ASP A 311 19.83 0.47 4.76
N SER A 312 19.89 -0.85 4.59
CA SER A 312 18.97 -1.83 5.17
C SER A 312 19.16 -2.08 6.65
N ALA A 313 20.28 -1.65 7.23
CA ALA A 313 20.70 -2.17 8.52
C ALA A 313 19.74 -1.82 9.68
N HIS A 314 18.85 -0.84 9.49
CA HIS A 314 18.12 -0.24 10.60
C HIS A 314 16.59 -0.48 10.63
N HIS A 315 15.91 -0.68 9.49
CA HIS A 315 14.46 -0.91 9.48
C HIS A 315 13.99 -1.92 8.43
N ALA A 316 12.93 -2.67 8.77
CA ALA A 316 12.30 -3.63 7.87
C ALA A 316 11.73 -2.98 6.59
N ASP A 317 11.40 -1.69 6.61
CA ASP A 317 10.85 -0.96 5.46
C ASP A 317 11.91 -0.61 4.39
N HIS A 318 13.21 -0.71 4.73
CA HIS A 318 14.32 -0.62 3.77
C HIS A 318 14.60 -1.93 3.03
N ARG A 319 13.80 -2.98 3.30
CA ARG A 319 13.80 -4.19 2.50
C ARG A 319 13.04 -3.92 1.20
N PRO A 320 13.46 -4.47 0.06
CA PRO A 320 12.62 -4.53 -1.13
C PRO A 320 11.22 -5.06 -0.77
N ASN A 321 10.18 -4.82 -1.56
CA ASN A 321 8.84 -5.38 -1.40
C ASN A 321 8.66 -6.56 -2.39
N ALA A 322 7.47 -7.17 -2.49
CA ALA A 322 7.30 -8.36 -3.35
C ALA A 322 7.59 -8.08 -4.84
N ARG A 323 7.58 -6.80 -5.24
CA ARG A 323 7.90 -6.26 -6.57
C ARG A 323 9.36 -5.81 -6.70
N ASP A 324 10.22 -6.16 -5.73
CA ASP A 324 11.64 -5.79 -5.68
C ASP A 324 11.89 -4.26 -5.66
N ALA A 325 11.01 -3.50 -5.02
CA ALA A 325 11.14 -2.05 -4.79
C ALA A 325 11.25 -1.72 -3.28
N VAL A 326 12.08 -0.76 -2.89
CA VAL A 326 12.18 -0.27 -1.50
C VAL A 326 11.19 0.89 -1.34
N ASP A 327 10.29 0.76 -0.37
CA ASP A 327 9.18 1.68 -0.11
C ASP A 327 9.51 2.72 0.97
N ALA A 328 10.78 2.87 1.32
CA ALA A 328 11.24 3.85 2.30
C ALA A 328 12.54 4.56 1.91
N LEU A 329 12.74 5.75 2.47
CA LEU A 329 13.89 6.61 2.27
C LEU A 329 14.28 7.24 3.60
N ASP A 330 15.55 7.12 4.00
CA ASP A 330 16.08 7.90 5.12
C ASP A 330 16.75 9.16 4.60
N VAL A 331 16.55 10.27 5.30
CA VAL A 331 17.12 11.58 4.98
C VAL A 331 17.94 12.07 6.17
N ASP A 332 19.21 12.42 5.94
CA ASP A 332 20.00 13.23 6.86
C ASP A 332 19.40 14.64 6.89
N VAL A 333 18.91 15.05 8.05
CA VAL A 333 18.21 16.33 8.20
C VAL A 333 19.15 17.51 8.47
N THR A 334 20.46 17.30 8.48
CA THR A 334 21.44 18.38 8.67
C THR A 334 21.32 19.42 7.56
N GLY A 335 20.91 20.65 7.93
CA GLY A 335 20.69 21.73 6.98
C GLY A 335 19.48 21.52 6.05
N VAL A 336 18.56 20.62 6.40
CA VAL A 336 17.25 20.44 5.76
C VAL A 336 16.20 21.14 6.61
N ASP A 337 15.30 21.88 5.97
CA ASP A 337 14.08 22.35 6.64
C ASP A 337 13.11 21.17 6.74
N THR A 338 13.20 20.44 7.85
CA THR A 338 12.39 19.25 8.13
C THR A 338 10.89 19.56 8.12
N ALA A 339 10.48 20.76 8.53
CA ALA A 339 9.06 21.13 8.54
C ALA A 339 8.54 21.26 7.10
N ALA A 340 9.30 21.91 6.21
CA ALA A 340 8.96 21.98 4.80
C ALA A 340 8.96 20.59 4.12
N LEU A 341 9.93 19.74 4.46
CA LEU A 341 10.01 18.38 3.94
C LEU A 341 8.79 17.54 4.37
N LEU A 342 8.44 17.56 5.65
CA LEU A 342 7.29 16.84 6.16
C LEU A 342 5.98 17.37 5.56
N ALA A 343 5.81 18.69 5.42
CA ALA A 343 4.60 19.26 4.81
C ALA A 343 4.42 18.79 3.35
N ALA A 344 5.49 18.83 2.55
CA ALA A 344 5.50 18.31 1.19
C ALA A 344 5.18 16.81 1.15
N PHE A 345 5.87 16.03 1.98
CA PHE A 345 5.67 14.58 2.09
C PHE A 345 4.22 14.23 2.45
N GLN A 346 3.66 14.86 3.49
CA GLN A 346 2.31 14.59 3.98
C GLN A 346 1.20 14.96 2.98
N SER A 347 1.49 15.89 2.05
CA SER A 347 0.56 16.28 0.99
C SER A 347 0.53 15.29 -0.18
N HIS A 348 1.56 14.45 -0.34
CA HIS A 348 1.68 13.55 -1.48
C HIS A 348 0.84 12.27 -1.27
N PRO A 349 0.04 11.85 -2.25
CA PRO A 349 -0.86 10.69 -2.13
C PRO A 349 -0.14 9.33 -2.09
N SER A 350 1.16 9.25 -2.30
CA SER A 350 1.92 8.02 -2.03
C SER A 350 2.38 7.89 -0.59
N ALA A 351 2.41 8.99 0.19
CA ALA A 351 2.96 8.98 1.53
C ALA A 351 2.13 8.07 2.47
N ALA A 352 2.82 7.27 3.30
CA ALA A 352 2.19 6.41 4.29
C ALA A 352 2.56 6.79 5.71
N HIS A 353 3.83 7.04 5.99
CA HIS A 353 4.28 7.37 7.35
C HIS A 353 5.66 8.05 7.37
N TRP A 354 6.01 8.67 8.49
CA TRP A 354 7.35 9.15 8.77
C TRP A 354 7.77 8.89 10.21
N ILE A 355 9.09 8.85 10.47
CA ILE A 355 9.68 8.73 11.81
C ILE A 355 10.82 9.74 11.95
N HIS A 356 10.80 10.56 13.00
CA HIS A 356 11.85 11.54 13.29
C HIS A 356 11.93 11.84 14.78
N ALA A 357 13.14 11.80 15.35
CA ALA A 357 13.40 12.19 16.75
C ALA A 357 12.41 11.56 17.76
N GLY A 358 12.28 10.23 17.71
CA GLY A 358 11.39 9.47 18.59
C GLY A 358 9.90 9.68 18.36
N THR A 359 9.51 10.36 17.28
CA THR A 359 8.11 10.62 16.90
C THR A 359 7.79 9.96 15.57
N THR A 360 6.56 9.47 15.41
CA THR A 360 6.03 8.96 14.14
C THR A 360 4.65 9.57 13.82
N ALA A 361 4.25 9.58 12.55
CA ALA A 361 2.89 9.85 12.14
C ALA A 361 2.55 9.09 10.84
N ARG A 362 1.26 8.80 10.60
CA ARG A 362 0.80 8.03 9.43
C ARG A 362 -0.30 8.76 8.66
N ALA A 363 -0.41 8.50 7.36
CA ALA A 363 -1.46 9.05 6.54
C ALA A 363 -2.85 8.55 6.97
N ASP A 364 -2.95 7.28 7.37
CA ASP A 364 -4.23 6.61 7.65
C ASP A 364 -4.90 7.10 8.95
N ASP A 365 -4.16 7.78 9.84
CA ASP A 365 -4.70 8.42 11.05
C ASP A 365 -4.61 9.95 11.00
N GLY A 366 -4.61 10.52 9.78
CA GLY A 366 -4.62 11.96 9.57
C GLY A 366 -3.33 12.65 10.00
N TRP A 367 -2.21 11.93 9.97
CA TRP A 367 -0.89 12.40 10.40
C TRP A 367 -0.79 12.75 11.88
N THR A 368 -1.53 12.02 12.72
CA THR A 368 -1.47 12.19 14.17
C THR A 368 -0.08 11.80 14.67
N ARG A 369 0.60 12.72 15.36
CA ARG A 369 1.93 12.48 15.93
C ARG A 369 1.85 11.60 17.16
N ARG A 370 2.70 10.58 17.23
CA ARG A 370 2.76 9.61 18.33
C ARG A 370 4.21 9.33 18.72
N PRO A 371 4.48 8.91 19.97
CA PRO A 371 5.77 8.33 20.33
C PRO A 371 6.07 7.10 19.47
N TYR A 372 7.28 7.03 18.92
CA TYR A 372 7.76 5.88 18.18
C TYR A 372 8.25 4.80 19.14
N ALA A 373 7.80 3.55 18.95
CA ALA A 373 8.19 2.44 19.82
C ALA A 373 9.48 1.74 19.36
N GLY A 374 9.94 2.01 18.14
CA GLY A 374 11.12 1.34 17.62
C GLY A 374 12.46 1.91 18.07
N ALA A 375 13.54 1.33 17.56
CA ALA A 375 14.88 1.91 17.68
C ALA A 375 14.89 3.22 16.88
N ASP A 376 14.99 4.35 17.58
CA ASP A 376 15.00 5.67 16.96
C ASP A 376 16.18 5.79 15.97
N PRO A 377 15.95 6.16 14.69
CA PRO A 377 17.04 6.46 13.77
C PRO A 377 17.92 7.64 14.22
N GLY A 378 17.49 8.37 15.26
CA GLY A 378 18.16 9.51 15.86
C GLY A 378 17.58 10.84 15.36
N LYS A 379 17.82 11.91 16.11
CA LYS A 379 17.34 13.27 15.77
C LYS A 379 17.87 13.80 14.43
N ASP A 380 18.99 13.26 13.96
CA ASP A 380 19.68 13.69 12.75
C ASP A 380 19.21 12.93 11.49
N ARG A 381 18.22 12.03 11.63
CA ARG A 381 17.68 11.22 10.52
C ARG A 381 16.16 11.20 10.51
N LEU A 382 15.57 11.47 9.35
CA LEU A 382 14.14 11.37 9.07
C LEU A 382 13.86 10.16 8.18
N HIS A 383 13.05 9.23 8.66
CA HIS A 383 12.54 8.10 7.87
C HIS A 383 11.24 8.49 7.17
N LEU A 384 11.13 8.19 5.87
CA LEU A 384 9.96 8.47 5.04
C LEU A 384 9.51 7.21 4.32
N GLY A 385 8.31 6.70 4.62
CA GLY A 385 7.75 5.50 4.02
C GLY A 385 6.51 5.77 3.17
N ILE A 386 6.45 5.19 1.96
CA ILE A 386 5.28 5.24 1.08
C ILE A 386 4.35 4.05 1.31
N ARG A 387 3.13 4.14 0.77
CA ARG A 387 2.18 3.01 0.78
C ARG A 387 2.78 1.87 -0.06
N SER A 388 2.80 0.64 0.46
CA SER A 388 3.30 -0.53 -0.26
C SER A 388 2.34 -1.06 -1.33
N THR A 389 1.88 -0.17 -2.21
CA THR A 389 1.04 -0.47 -3.36
C THR A 389 1.76 -0.08 -4.64
N GLU A 390 1.54 -0.84 -5.71
CA GLU A 390 2.12 -0.55 -7.03
C GLU A 390 1.75 0.85 -7.53
N ALA A 391 0.53 1.32 -7.23
CA ALA A 391 0.09 2.67 -7.58
C ALA A 391 0.92 3.75 -6.88
N ALA A 392 1.17 3.60 -5.56
CA ALA A 392 1.95 4.57 -4.81
C ALA A 392 3.44 4.55 -5.20
N GLU A 393 3.99 3.37 -5.47
CA GLU A 393 5.38 3.20 -5.95
C GLU A 393 5.63 3.90 -7.29
N ARG A 394 4.67 3.81 -8.22
CA ARG A 394 4.77 4.36 -9.57
C ARG A 394 4.33 5.81 -9.70
N ASP A 395 3.84 6.42 -8.62
CA ASP A 395 3.38 7.80 -8.65
C ASP A 395 4.57 8.77 -8.65
N GLN A 396 4.99 9.17 -9.85
CA GLN A 396 6.11 10.09 -10.06
C GLN A 396 5.69 11.55 -10.09
N ARG A 397 4.50 11.89 -9.57
CA ARG A 397 4.13 13.30 -9.38
C ARG A 397 5.17 14.00 -8.50
N PRO A 398 5.41 15.31 -8.72
CA PRO A 398 6.28 16.07 -7.85
C PRO A 398 5.81 16.03 -6.40
N TRP A 399 6.75 15.94 -5.48
CA TRP A 399 6.49 16.01 -4.04
C TRP A 399 6.27 17.45 -3.55
N GLY A 400 6.58 18.44 -4.40
CA GLY A 400 6.36 19.86 -4.12
C GLY A 400 7.48 20.50 -3.31
N LEU A 401 8.65 19.86 -3.20
CA LEU A 401 9.83 20.48 -2.57
C LEU A 401 10.47 21.49 -3.50
N VAL A 402 10.54 21.22 -4.79
CA VAL A 402 11.08 22.17 -5.75
C VAL A 402 9.91 22.75 -6.52
N ALA A 403 9.73 24.06 -6.47
CA ALA A 403 8.81 24.72 -7.39
C ALA A 403 9.26 24.32 -8.81
N GLU A 404 8.37 23.72 -9.60
CA GLU A 404 8.71 23.41 -10.98
C GLU A 404 9.27 24.69 -11.60
N THR A 405 10.50 24.60 -12.10
CA THR A 405 11.13 25.70 -12.82
C THR A 405 10.39 25.84 -14.13
N GLY A 406 9.28 26.59 -14.03
CA GLY A 406 8.28 26.73 -15.05
C GLY A 406 7.08 25.82 -14.82
N SER A 407 6.08 26.28 -14.05
CA SER A 407 4.71 25.80 -14.30
C SER A 407 4.41 25.90 -15.80
N ASP A 408 3.56 25.03 -16.34
CA ASP A 408 3.12 25.15 -17.74
C ASP A 408 2.68 26.57 -18.07
N ALA A 409 2.10 27.30 -17.12
CA ALA A 409 1.77 28.73 -17.25
C ALA A 409 3.00 29.64 -17.37
N THR A 410 4.07 29.41 -16.60
CA THR A 410 5.32 30.19 -16.68
C THR A 410 6.12 29.83 -17.95
N ARG A 411 6.17 28.56 -18.35
CA ARG A 411 6.74 28.12 -19.63
C ARG A 411 5.95 28.65 -20.81
N PHE A 412 4.62 28.59 -20.76
CA PHE A 412 3.72 29.17 -21.75
C PHE A 412 3.86 30.69 -21.83
N LEU A 413 3.95 31.37 -20.68
CA LEU A 413 4.20 32.80 -20.64
C LEU A 413 5.58 33.17 -21.19
N ALA A 414 6.61 32.35 -20.93
CA ALA A 414 7.94 32.52 -21.51
C ALA A 414 7.93 32.29 -23.03
N LEU A 415 7.22 31.26 -23.52
CA LEU A 415 6.99 30.98 -24.94
C LEU A 415 6.23 32.12 -25.64
N ILE A 416 5.24 32.72 -24.99
CA ILE A 416 4.52 33.90 -25.53
C ILE A 416 5.42 35.15 -25.56
N LYS A 417 6.33 35.27 -24.59
CA LYS A 417 7.29 36.39 -24.51
C LYS A 417 8.48 36.22 -25.46
N ASP A 418 8.74 35.01 -25.94
CA ASP A 418 9.77 34.75 -26.95
C ASP A 418 9.36 35.41 -28.28
N PRO A 419 10.15 36.38 -28.81
CA PRO A 419 9.81 37.09 -30.04
C PRO A 419 9.69 36.17 -31.27
N ALA A 420 10.44 35.07 -31.33
CA ALA A 420 10.42 34.14 -32.44
C ALA A 420 9.15 33.28 -32.42
N VAL A 421 8.74 32.83 -31.23
CA VAL A 421 7.49 32.08 -31.05
C VAL A 421 6.28 33.00 -31.18
N ALA A 422 6.33 34.22 -30.65
CA ALA A 422 5.30 35.23 -30.86
C ALA A 422 5.13 35.59 -32.34
N LEU A 423 6.23 35.65 -33.11
CA LEU A 423 6.19 35.84 -34.56
C LEU A 423 5.50 34.65 -35.24
N GLN A 424 5.82 33.41 -34.86
CA GLN A 424 5.16 32.22 -35.41
C GLN A 424 3.68 32.12 -35.03
N LEU A 425 3.32 32.42 -33.77
CA LEU A 425 1.93 32.46 -33.30
C LEU A 425 1.11 33.54 -34.00
N ARG A 426 1.72 34.67 -34.39
CA ARG A 426 1.10 35.73 -35.21
C ARG A 426 1.08 35.41 -36.71
N ALA A 427 2.05 34.62 -37.19
CA ALA A 427 2.17 34.20 -38.58
C ALA A 427 1.27 33.00 -38.92
N LEU A 428 0.90 32.21 -37.90
CA LEU A 428 -0.18 31.23 -38.03
C LEU A 428 -1.47 32.02 -38.26
N PRO A 429 -2.12 31.85 -39.43
CA PRO A 429 -3.50 32.28 -39.58
C PRO A 429 -4.27 31.37 -38.63
N TRP A 430 -4.68 31.89 -37.48
CA TRP A 430 -5.68 31.22 -36.64
C TRP A 430 -7.02 31.34 -37.39
N GLN A 431 -7.12 30.65 -38.52
CA GLN A 431 -8.35 30.47 -39.27
C GLN A 431 -9.21 29.49 -38.49
N TYR A 432 -9.89 30.03 -37.49
CA TYR A 432 -11.14 29.46 -37.02
C TYR A 432 -12.16 29.63 -38.17
N VAL A 433 -12.15 28.70 -39.13
CA VAL A 433 -13.17 28.65 -40.17
C VAL A 433 -14.50 28.31 -39.48
N GLY A 434 -15.41 29.28 -39.43
CA GLY A 434 -16.76 29.14 -38.86
C GLY A 434 -17.00 29.74 -37.46
N GLY A 435 -16.01 30.41 -36.86
CA GLY A 435 -16.07 30.82 -35.44
C GLY A 435 -16.55 32.24 -35.11
N GLY A 436 -16.89 33.08 -36.08
CA GLY A 436 -17.58 34.35 -35.82
C GLY A 436 -16.88 35.34 -34.88
N ILE A 437 -15.56 35.53 -34.96
CA ILE A 437 -14.91 36.65 -34.23
C ILE A 437 -15.49 37.96 -34.77
N PRO A 438 -16.14 38.80 -33.94
CA PRO A 438 -16.76 40.03 -34.39
C PRO A 438 -15.76 40.94 -35.12
N LYS A 439 -16.22 41.61 -36.18
CA LYS A 439 -15.39 42.53 -36.94
C LYS A 439 -14.85 43.63 -36.01
N GLY A 440 -13.52 43.72 -35.90
CA GLY A 440 -12.86 44.70 -35.04
C GLY A 440 -12.40 44.16 -33.67
N MET A 441 -12.67 42.90 -33.34
CA MET A 441 -12.15 42.27 -32.12
C MET A 441 -10.93 41.40 -32.40
N SER A 442 -9.96 41.44 -31.48
CA SER A 442 -8.92 40.42 -31.40
C SER A 442 -9.45 39.18 -30.68
N THR A 443 -8.82 38.02 -30.88
CA THR A 443 -9.11 36.79 -30.11
C THR A 443 -9.01 37.03 -28.60
N LEU A 444 -8.07 37.88 -28.16
CA LEU A 444 -7.95 38.29 -26.76
C LEU A 444 -9.13 39.14 -26.31
N GLY A 445 -9.67 39.99 -27.19
CA GLY A 445 -10.92 40.73 -26.95
C GLY A 445 -12.09 39.78 -26.73
N VAL A 446 -12.26 38.78 -27.60
CA VAL A 446 -13.33 37.77 -27.47
C VAL A 446 -13.17 36.94 -26.19
N LEU A 447 -11.95 36.49 -25.87
CA LEU A 447 -11.70 35.74 -24.63
C LEU A 447 -11.95 36.59 -23.39
N ASN A 448 -11.61 37.88 -23.42
CA ASN A 448 -11.92 38.81 -22.34
C ASN A 448 -13.43 38.99 -22.18
N GLU A 449 -14.18 39.13 -23.28
CA GLU A 449 -15.65 39.20 -23.23
C GLU A 449 -16.28 37.92 -22.70
N ILE A 450 -15.77 36.74 -23.06
CA ILE A 450 -16.24 35.47 -22.51
C ILE A 450 -16.02 35.42 -21.00
N VAL A 451 -14.85 35.85 -20.51
CA VAL A 451 -14.57 35.91 -19.07
C VAL A 451 -15.52 36.89 -18.36
N GLN A 452 -15.81 38.04 -18.96
CA GLN A 452 -16.80 39.00 -18.43
C GLN A 452 -18.20 38.41 -18.38
N ALA A 453 -18.64 37.78 -19.47
CA ALA A 453 -19.95 37.15 -19.57
C ALA A 453 -20.10 36.05 -18.51
N VAL A 454 -19.08 35.20 -18.33
CA VAL A 454 -19.09 34.15 -17.30
C VAL A 454 -19.14 34.74 -15.89
N ARG A 455 -18.46 35.86 -15.61
CA ARG A 455 -18.55 36.54 -14.31
C ARG A 455 -19.97 37.05 -14.04
N VAL A 456 -20.60 37.68 -15.03
CA VAL A 456 -21.97 38.22 -14.90
C VAL A 456 -23.01 37.11 -14.76
N ILE A 457 -22.89 36.04 -15.56
CA ILE A 457 -23.74 34.85 -15.47
C ILE A 457 -23.54 34.19 -14.10
N GLY A 458 -22.30 34.01 -13.67
CA GLY A 458 -21.96 33.41 -12.38
C GLY A 458 -22.56 34.16 -11.19
N GLU A 459 -22.53 35.50 -11.19
CA GLU A 459 -23.17 36.28 -10.13
C GLU A 459 -24.71 36.22 -10.19
N THR A 460 -25.28 36.08 -11.39
CA THR A 460 -26.73 35.88 -11.55
C THR A 460 -27.16 34.50 -11.04
N VAL A 461 -26.41 33.46 -11.35
CA VAL A 461 -26.60 32.11 -10.82
C VAL A 461 -26.43 32.10 -9.30
N ALA A 462 -25.41 32.79 -8.76
CA ALA A 462 -25.20 32.89 -7.33
C ALA A 462 -26.42 33.51 -6.61
N ARG A 463 -27.02 34.57 -7.16
CA ARG A 463 -28.23 35.19 -6.59
C ARG A 463 -29.45 34.28 -6.55
N GLN A 464 -29.52 33.29 -7.43
CA GLN A 464 -30.65 32.35 -7.53
C GLN A 464 -30.38 31.00 -6.85
N ALA A 465 -29.11 30.72 -6.51
CA ALA A 465 -28.73 29.49 -5.83
C ALA A 465 -29.18 29.50 -4.36
N ALA A 466 -29.59 28.33 -3.85
CA ALA A 466 -29.88 28.14 -2.43
C ALA A 466 -28.65 28.39 -1.54
N ASP A 467 -27.44 28.17 -2.09
CA ASP A 467 -26.17 28.58 -1.50
C ASP A 467 -25.29 29.31 -2.55
N PRO A 468 -25.09 30.64 -2.41
CA PRO A 468 -24.28 31.43 -3.34
C PRO A 468 -22.76 31.23 -3.18
N ALA A 469 -22.28 30.70 -2.04
CA ALA A 469 -20.85 30.73 -1.70
C ALA A 469 -19.96 29.90 -2.66
N PRO A 470 -20.33 28.67 -3.09
CA PRO A 470 -19.53 27.89 -4.02
C PRO A 470 -19.43 28.53 -5.41
N VAL A 471 -20.52 29.16 -5.87
CA VAL A 471 -20.59 29.82 -7.18
C VAL A 471 -19.68 31.06 -7.18
N ARG A 472 -19.76 31.89 -6.14
CA ARG A 472 -18.88 33.06 -6.00
C ARG A 472 -17.41 32.68 -5.86
N ALA A 473 -17.09 31.60 -5.13
CA ALA A 473 -15.73 31.09 -5.04
C ALA A 473 -15.18 30.55 -6.38
N ALA A 474 -16.04 30.03 -7.26
CA ALA A 474 -15.66 29.66 -8.62
C ALA A 474 -15.42 30.90 -9.51
N VAL A 475 -16.31 31.90 -9.45
CA VAL A 475 -16.19 33.16 -10.21
C VAL A 475 -14.94 33.94 -9.79
N ALA A 476 -14.63 34.00 -8.49
CA ALA A 476 -13.45 34.69 -7.97
C ALA A 476 -12.10 34.09 -8.40
N ARG A 477 -12.10 32.86 -8.93
CA ARG A 477 -10.89 32.21 -9.48
C ARG A 477 -10.64 32.57 -10.95
N LEU A 478 -11.58 33.27 -11.61
CA LEU A 478 -11.37 33.74 -12.97
C LEU A 478 -10.33 34.87 -13.00
N PRO A 479 -9.53 35.00 -14.08
CA PRO A 479 -8.58 36.10 -14.21
C PRO A 479 -9.25 37.46 -14.08
N GLU A 480 -8.58 38.41 -13.42
CA GLU A 480 -9.08 39.78 -13.30
C GLU A 480 -9.10 40.49 -14.66
N PRO A 481 -10.15 41.27 -14.97
CA PRO A 481 -10.22 42.05 -16.19
C PRO A 481 -9.02 42.98 -16.33
N ARG A 482 -8.49 43.10 -17.54
CA ARG A 482 -7.54 44.17 -17.82
C ARG A 482 -8.30 45.51 -17.87
N PRO A 483 -7.79 46.59 -17.23
CA PRO A 483 -8.40 47.91 -17.36
C PRO A 483 -8.43 48.31 -18.84
N ALA A 484 -9.61 48.73 -19.31
CA ALA A 484 -9.88 49.01 -20.71
C ALA A 484 -9.09 50.23 -21.20
N GLY A 485 -8.08 49.99 -22.03
CA GLY A 485 -7.65 50.95 -23.04
C GLY A 485 -8.30 50.53 -24.36
N ASP A 486 -9.30 51.30 -24.79
CA ASP A 486 -10.03 51.22 -26.06
C ASP A 486 -10.68 49.85 -26.38
N ALA A 487 -11.87 49.60 -25.84
CA ALA A 487 -12.76 48.52 -26.32
C ALA A 487 -13.80 49.09 -27.31
N PRO A 488 -14.01 48.49 -28.50
CA PRO A 488 -15.10 48.87 -29.38
C PRO A 488 -16.44 48.33 -28.86
N THR A 489 -17.48 49.17 -28.94
CA THR A 489 -18.85 48.90 -28.47
C THR A 489 -19.64 48.07 -29.48
N GLY A 490 -19.76 46.76 -29.21
CA GLY A 490 -20.53 45.83 -30.05
C GLY A 490 -21.43 44.90 -29.24
N LEU A 491 -22.34 45.44 -28.43
CA LEU A 491 -23.46 44.66 -27.88
C LEU A 491 -24.53 44.42 -28.96
N PRO A 492 -25.27 43.30 -28.92
CA PRO A 492 -26.39 43.04 -29.82
C PRO A 492 -27.42 44.16 -29.71
N ARG A 493 -27.80 44.77 -30.84
CA ARG A 493 -28.72 45.92 -30.86
C ARG A 493 -30.16 45.52 -31.20
N ASP A 494 -30.36 44.30 -31.67
CA ASP A 494 -31.68 43.77 -32.03
C ASP A 494 -32.17 42.76 -30.98
N PRO A 495 -33.38 42.94 -30.41
CA PRO A 495 -34.02 41.94 -29.54
C PRO A 495 -34.02 40.51 -30.11
N GLY A 496 -34.10 40.35 -31.44
CA GLY A 496 -34.05 39.03 -32.08
C GLY A 496 -32.68 38.32 -31.95
N GLU A 497 -31.58 39.09 -31.86
CA GLU A 497 -30.23 38.55 -31.63
C GLU A 497 -30.02 38.13 -30.17
N VAL A 498 -30.68 38.83 -29.24
CA VAL A 498 -30.68 38.49 -27.81
C VAL A 498 -31.39 37.15 -27.57
N ASP A 499 -32.51 36.91 -28.24
CA ASP A 499 -33.27 35.67 -28.12
C ASP A 499 -32.50 34.46 -28.68
N ALA A 500 -31.92 34.60 -29.87
CA ALA A 500 -31.13 33.53 -30.48
C ALA A 500 -29.86 33.21 -29.67
N LEU A 501 -29.23 34.23 -29.06
CA LEU A 501 -28.07 34.05 -28.20
C LEU A 501 -28.45 33.38 -26.87
N ALA A 502 -29.57 33.76 -26.26
CA ALA A 502 -30.08 33.15 -25.04
C ALA A 502 -30.35 31.65 -25.24
N ASP A 503 -31.03 31.29 -26.33
CA ASP A 503 -31.37 29.90 -26.66
C ASP A 503 -30.10 29.06 -26.94
N ALA A 504 -29.13 29.61 -27.68
CA ALA A 504 -27.88 28.91 -28.00
C ALA A 504 -27.00 28.68 -26.76
N VAL A 505 -26.97 29.64 -25.83
CA VAL A 505 -26.22 29.51 -24.56
C VAL A 505 -26.89 28.51 -23.63
N ALA A 506 -28.23 28.55 -23.50
CA ALA A 506 -28.99 27.59 -22.70
C ALA A 506 -28.74 26.14 -23.16
N ALA A 507 -28.81 25.90 -24.48
CA ALA A 507 -28.57 24.57 -25.07
C ALA A 507 -27.17 24.03 -24.76
N ARG A 508 -26.12 24.88 -24.84
CA ARG A 508 -24.74 24.47 -24.54
C ARG A 508 -24.51 24.20 -23.05
N VAL A 509 -25.12 24.99 -22.17
CA VAL A 509 -25.04 24.79 -20.71
C VAL A 509 -25.69 23.46 -20.32
N LEU A 510 -26.88 23.17 -20.85
CA LEU A 510 -27.59 21.91 -20.58
C LEU A 510 -26.83 20.68 -21.09
N ALA A 511 -26.16 20.79 -22.25
CA ALA A 511 -25.35 19.70 -22.81
C ALA A 511 -24.07 19.39 -21.99
N ALA A 512 -23.60 20.34 -21.18
CA ALA A 512 -22.37 20.21 -20.39
C ALA A 512 -22.62 19.76 -18.93
N LEU A 513 -23.87 19.76 -18.47
CA LEU A 513 -24.22 19.34 -17.11
C LEU A 513 -24.34 17.81 -16.99
N PRO A 514 -23.84 17.19 -15.91
CA PRO A 514 -24.07 15.77 -15.64
C PRO A 514 -25.57 15.46 -15.56
N ALA A 515 -26.00 14.29 -16.03
CA ALA A 515 -27.41 13.88 -16.12
C ALA A 515 -28.21 13.94 -14.80
N HIS A 516 -27.53 14.12 -13.65
CA HIS A 516 -28.12 14.19 -12.31
C HIS A 516 -28.28 15.62 -11.78
N ALA A 517 -27.77 16.63 -12.50
CA ALA A 517 -27.73 18.04 -12.06
C ALA A 517 -28.86 18.91 -12.65
N SER A 518 -29.78 18.35 -13.45
CA SER A 518 -30.74 19.11 -14.27
C SER A 518 -32.08 19.41 -13.57
N GLY A 519 -32.08 19.67 -12.26
CA GLY A 519 -33.30 20.04 -11.54
C GLY A 519 -33.98 21.33 -12.04
N VAL A 520 -33.28 22.09 -12.90
CA VAL A 520 -33.81 23.28 -13.58
C VAL A 520 -34.34 22.89 -14.96
N PRO A 521 -35.65 23.03 -15.24
CA PRO A 521 -36.21 22.85 -16.56
C PRO A 521 -35.51 23.76 -17.57
N GLY A 522 -35.20 23.24 -18.77
CA GLY A 522 -34.49 24.01 -19.80
C GLY A 522 -35.18 25.32 -20.19
N GLU A 523 -36.51 25.37 -20.10
CA GLU A 523 -37.31 26.58 -20.33
C GLU A 523 -37.06 27.66 -19.28
N GLU A 524 -36.88 27.29 -18.00
CA GLU A 524 -36.57 28.23 -16.92
C GLU A 524 -35.17 28.83 -17.06
N LEU A 525 -34.18 28.00 -17.42
CA LEU A 525 -32.82 28.47 -17.68
C LEU A 525 -32.78 29.44 -18.88
N THR A 526 -33.50 29.11 -19.94
CA THR A 526 -33.61 29.94 -21.15
C THR A 526 -34.29 31.27 -20.85
N ALA A 527 -35.38 31.25 -20.07
CA ALA A 527 -36.09 32.47 -19.64
C ALA A 527 -35.20 33.36 -18.76
N ALA A 528 -34.43 32.78 -17.84
CA ALA A 528 -33.51 33.53 -16.98
C ALA A 528 -32.36 34.17 -17.78
N LEU A 529 -31.79 33.45 -18.75
CA LEU A 529 -30.76 33.97 -19.64
C LEU A 529 -31.29 35.09 -20.53
N ARG A 530 -32.50 34.94 -21.08
CA ARG A 530 -33.18 35.97 -21.88
C ARG A 530 -33.40 37.25 -21.06
N ALA A 531 -33.90 37.13 -19.84
CA ALA A 531 -34.09 38.28 -18.94
C ALA A 531 -32.77 38.98 -18.59
N ALA A 532 -31.70 38.23 -18.32
CA ALA A 532 -30.39 38.78 -18.01
C ALA A 532 -29.75 39.51 -19.21
N LEU A 533 -29.86 38.94 -20.42
CA LEU A 533 -29.33 39.54 -21.64
C LEU A 533 -30.13 40.78 -22.06
N ALA A 534 -31.45 40.78 -21.86
CA ALA A 534 -32.29 41.95 -22.09
C ALA A 534 -31.97 43.10 -21.12
N ASP A 535 -31.73 42.80 -19.82
CA ASP A 535 -31.30 43.81 -18.84
C ASP A 535 -29.93 44.41 -19.20
N LEU A 536 -29.00 43.59 -19.71
CA LEU A 536 -27.71 44.03 -20.21
C LEU A 536 -27.82 44.93 -21.45
N ALA A 537 -28.69 44.57 -22.40
CA ALA A 537 -28.92 45.35 -23.62
C ALA A 537 -29.63 46.69 -23.35
N ALA A 538 -30.42 46.78 -22.27
CA ALA A 538 -31.17 47.98 -21.90
C ALA A 538 -30.35 49.01 -21.09
N ARG A 539 -29.14 48.66 -20.61
CA ARG A 539 -28.31 49.59 -19.84
C ARG A 539 -27.69 50.65 -20.75
N PRO A 540 -27.84 51.95 -20.43
CA PRO A 540 -27.21 53.01 -21.22
C PRO A 540 -25.69 52.86 -21.16
N THR A 541 -25.05 52.88 -22.34
CA THR A 541 -23.60 52.91 -22.47
C THR A 541 -23.10 54.26 -21.95
N GLY A 542 -22.65 54.27 -20.70
CA GLY A 542 -21.95 55.40 -20.08
C GLY A 542 -20.49 55.46 -20.45
#